data_AF-A0A7S1ER59-F1
#
_entry.id   AF-A0A7S1ER59-F1
#
_cell.length_a   1.000
_cell.length_b   1.000
_cell.length_c   1.000
_cell.angle_alpha   90.00
_cell.angle_beta   90.00
_cell.angle_gamma   90.00
#
_symmetry.space_group_name_H-M   'P 1'
#
loop_
_entity.id
_entity.type
_entity.pdbx_description
1 polymer ?
#
loop_
_entity_poly.entity_id
_entity_poly.type
_entity_poly.pdbx_seq_one_letter_code
_entity_poly.pdbx_strand_id
1 'polypeptide(L)'
;ADRARRKFIHRDGDHMTLLNVFHGFKQNERKNQKDWCWENFLNYRVLSQAESVRSQLSKLVKKIGLSLESPDFSRTDQFSISIRKCLVEGYFMQVAFKQGGKETKYLTLKDNQLVA
;
A
#
# COMPACT_ATOMS: atom_id res chain seq x y z
N ALA A 1 -1.21 15.13 13.11
CA ALA A 1 -0.85 13.84 12.51
C ALA A 1 -1.98 12.81 12.52
N ASP A 2 -2.46 12.33 13.68
CA ASP A 2 -3.39 11.16 13.72
C ASP A 2 -4.74 11.37 13.04
N ARG A 3 -5.28 12.59 13.07
CA ARG A 3 -6.51 12.93 12.34
C ARG A 3 -6.31 12.89 10.82
N ALA A 4 -5.14 13.28 10.32
CA ALA A 4 -4.80 13.17 8.91
C ALA A 4 -4.57 11.72 8.50
N ARG A 5 -3.85 10.93 9.33
CA ARG A 5 -3.64 9.50 9.12
C ARG A 5 -4.98 8.75 8.96
N ARG A 6 -5.94 9.02 9.86
CA ARG A 6 -7.29 8.40 9.84
C ARG A 6 -8.03 8.54 8.50
N LYS A 7 -7.76 9.58 7.71
CA LYS A 7 -8.40 9.78 6.40
C LYS A 7 -8.00 8.73 5.37
N PHE A 8 -6.83 8.11 5.53
CA PHE A 8 -6.28 7.17 4.56
C PHE A 8 -6.37 5.71 5.01
N ILE A 9 -6.67 5.47 6.30
CA ILE A 9 -6.71 4.12 6.89
C ILE A 9 -7.72 3.27 6.13
N HIS A 10 -7.25 2.13 5.66
CA HIS A 10 -8.07 1.10 5.05
C HIS A 10 -8.16 -0.11 5.98
N ARG A 11 -9.38 -0.61 6.20
CA ARG A 11 -9.66 -1.74 7.12
C ARG A 11 -8.93 -3.03 6.72
N ASP A 12 -8.70 -3.23 5.43
CA ASP A 12 -8.09 -4.45 4.90
C ASP A 12 -6.56 -4.47 4.94
N GLY A 13 -5.91 -3.42 5.48
CA GLY A 13 -4.48 -3.44 5.79
C GLY A 13 -3.70 -2.17 5.41
N ASP A 14 -2.45 -2.11 5.87
CA ASP A 14 -1.58 -0.95 5.69
C ASP A 14 -1.14 -0.73 4.24
N HIS A 15 -0.98 -1.79 3.44
CA HIS A 15 -0.67 -1.62 2.01
C HIS A 15 -1.80 -0.89 1.27
N MET A 16 -3.05 -1.14 1.63
CA MET A 16 -4.20 -0.42 1.07
C MET A 16 -4.23 1.03 1.57
N THR A 17 -3.85 1.27 2.84
CA THR A 17 -3.67 2.62 3.38
C THR A 17 -2.61 3.40 2.60
N LEU A 18 -1.47 2.78 2.27
CA LEU A 18 -0.43 3.39 1.45
C LEU A 18 -0.91 3.72 0.03
N LEU A 19 -1.72 2.84 -0.56
CA LEU A 19 -2.35 3.09 -1.86
C LEU A 19 -3.27 4.31 -1.81
N ASN A 20 -4.09 4.44 -0.76
CA ASN A 20 -4.95 5.62 -0.56
C ASN A 20 -4.14 6.92 -0.44
N VAL A 21 -3.03 6.89 0.31
CA VAL A 21 -2.13 8.05 0.42
C VAL A 21 -1.58 8.44 -0.94
N PHE A 22 -1.11 7.46 -1.72
CA PHE A 22 -0.54 7.72 -3.05
C PHE A 22 -1.60 8.24 -4.04
N HIS A 23 -2.83 7.70 -4.01
CA HIS A 23 -3.94 8.22 -4.80
C HIS A 23 -4.30 9.66 -4.42
N GLY A 24 -4.40 9.98 -3.13
CA GLY A 24 -4.62 11.35 -2.66
C GLY A 24 -3.54 12.30 -3.14
N PHE A 25 -2.27 11.91 -3.05
CA PHE A 25 -1.14 12.68 -3.57
C PHE A 25 -1.25 12.94 -5.08
N LYS A 26 -1.69 11.95 -5.85
CA LYS A 26 -1.81 12.02 -7.31
C LYS A 26 -3.04 12.78 -7.82
N GLN A 27 -4.08 12.93 -7.01
CA GLN A 27 -5.28 13.72 -7.36
C GLN A 27 -5.03 15.23 -7.30
N ASN A 28 -3.97 15.68 -6.61
CA ASN A 28 -3.61 17.09 -6.52
C ASN A 28 -2.76 17.52 -7.73
N GLU A 29 -2.94 18.77 -8.16
CA GLU A 29 -2.05 19.39 -9.15
C GLU A 29 -0.61 19.46 -8.62
N ARG A 30 0.40 19.26 -9.49
CA ARG A 30 1.81 19.21 -9.11
C ARG A 30 2.28 20.39 -8.26
N LYS A 31 1.80 21.61 -8.56
CA LYS A 31 2.14 22.82 -7.80
C LYS A 31 1.64 22.78 -6.35
N ASN A 32 0.51 22.10 -6.08
CA ASN A 32 -0.13 22.04 -4.77
C ASN A 32 0.27 20.77 -3.99
N GLN A 33 0.95 19.82 -4.63
CA GLN A 33 1.32 18.54 -4.00
C GLN A 33 2.21 18.70 -2.76
N LYS A 34 3.10 19.69 -2.74
CA LYS A 34 3.98 19.96 -1.60
C LYS A 34 3.19 20.44 -0.38
N ASP A 35 2.27 21.38 -0.60
CA ASP A 35 1.41 21.92 0.45
C ASP A 35 0.44 20.86 0.96
N TRP A 36 -0.15 20.07 0.05
CA TRP A 36 -0.99 18.93 0.43
C TRP A 36 -0.24 17.91 1.30
N CYS A 37 1.02 17.61 0.98
CA CYS A 37 1.84 16.73 1.81
C CYS A 37 2.07 17.33 3.20
N TRP A 38 2.34 18.64 3.28
CA TRP A 38 2.53 19.35 4.54
C TRP A 38 1.26 19.27 5.42
N GLU A 39 0.10 19.59 4.86
CA GLU A 39 -1.19 19.55 5.56
C GLU A 39 -1.57 18.15 6.05
N ASN A 40 -1.17 17.11 5.31
CA ASN A 40 -1.46 15.72 5.65
C ASN A 40 -0.34 15.03 6.44
N PHE A 41 0.70 15.76 6.85
CA PHE A 41 1.85 15.24 7.59
C PHE A 41 2.59 14.12 6.84
N LEU A 42 2.72 14.27 5.53
CA LEU A 42 3.38 13.33 4.62
C LEU A 42 4.71 13.91 4.10
N ASN A 43 5.66 13.02 3.81
CA ASN A 43 6.94 13.43 3.25
C ASN A 43 6.85 13.55 1.72
N TYR A 44 6.81 14.79 1.22
CA TYR A 44 6.78 15.09 -0.21
C TYR A 44 7.91 14.41 -0.99
N ARG A 45 9.14 14.39 -0.45
CA ARG A 45 10.31 13.83 -1.14
C ARG A 45 10.14 12.33 -1.37
N VAL A 46 9.63 11.61 -0.37
CA VAL A 46 9.38 10.17 -0.45
C VAL A 46 8.28 9.85 -1.45
N LEU A 47 7.18 10.62 -1.45
CA LEU A 47 6.08 10.43 -2.40
C LEU A 47 6.47 10.76 -3.84
N SER A 48 7.25 11.83 -4.03
CA SER A 48 7.82 12.17 -5.34
C SER A 48 8.77 11.09 -5.86
N GLN A 49 9.59 10.51 -4.99
CA GLN A 49 10.44 9.37 -5.33
C GLN A 49 9.60 8.14 -5.71
N ALA A 50 8.56 7.83 -4.95
CA ALA A 50 7.64 6.74 -5.26
C ALA A 50 6.96 6.93 -6.64
N GLU A 51 6.57 8.15 -6.99
CA GLU A 51 6.04 8.47 -8.33
C GLU A 51 7.08 8.20 -9.43
N SER A 52 8.34 8.60 -9.22
CA SER A 52 9.43 8.34 -10.16
C SER A 52 9.66 6.83 -10.36
N VAL A 53 9.75 6.06 -9.26
CA VAL A 53 9.91 4.61 -9.30
C VAL A 53 8.75 3.95 -10.02
N ARG A 54 7.49 4.33 -9.72
CA ARG A 54 6.31 3.83 -10.41
C ARG A 54 6.37 4.11 -11.92
N SER A 55 6.80 5.31 -12.33
CA SER A 55 6.94 5.65 -13.75
C SER A 55 7.95 4.77 -14.47
N GLN A 56 9.09 4.48 -13.82
CA GLN A 56 10.11 3.57 -14.36
C GLN A 56 9.58 2.14 -14.47
N LEU A 57 8.91 1.63 -13.44
CA LEU A 57 8.31 0.29 -13.45
C LEU A 57 7.23 0.17 -14.54
N SER A 58 6.35 1.15 -14.69
CA SER A 58 5.34 1.14 -15.76
C SER A 58 5.94 1.10 -17.17
N LYS A 59 7.07 1.79 -17.40
CA LYS A 59 7.81 1.72 -18.67
C LYS A 59 8.40 0.33 -18.89
N LEU A 60 8.97 -0.27 -17.84
CA LEU A 60 9.54 -1.62 -17.90
C LEU A 60 8.47 -2.67 -18.21
N VAL A 61 7.33 -2.65 -17.51
CA VAL A 61 6.20 -3.56 -17.73
C VAL A 61 5.73 -3.51 -19.19
N LYS A 62 5.59 -2.30 -19.75
CA LYS A 62 5.27 -2.13 -21.19
C LYS A 62 6.36 -2.68 -22.11
N LYS A 63 7.64 -2.46 -21.76
CA LYS A 63 8.78 -2.93 -22.57
C LYS A 63 8.84 -4.46 -22.66
N ILE A 64 8.44 -5.17 -21.61
CA ILE A 64 8.39 -6.65 -21.59
C ILE A 64 7.08 -7.23 -22.14
N GLY A 65 6.18 -6.38 -22.67
CA GLY A 65 4.95 -6.82 -23.32
C GLY A 65 3.79 -7.16 -22.38
N LEU A 66 3.87 -6.79 -21.09
CA LEU A 66 2.77 -7.00 -20.14
C LEU A 66 1.77 -5.84 -20.20
N SER A 67 0.47 -6.16 -20.07
CA SER A 67 -0.60 -5.18 -19.96
C SER A 67 -0.62 -4.57 -18.55
N LEU A 68 -0.89 -3.26 -18.48
CA LEU A 68 -1.18 -2.57 -17.22
C LEU A 68 -2.69 -2.55 -17.05
N GLU A 69 -3.19 -3.45 -16.22
CA GLU A 69 -4.61 -3.61 -15.94
C GLU A 69 -4.95 -3.11 -14.54
N SER A 70 -6.17 -2.60 -14.38
CA SER A 70 -6.72 -2.26 -13.08
C SER A 70 -8.01 -3.05 -12.87
N PRO A 71 -8.21 -3.69 -11.70
CA PRO A 71 -9.48 -4.30 -11.38
C PRO A 71 -10.58 -3.23 -11.31
N ASP A 72 -11.82 -3.64 -11.54
CA ASP A 72 -12.97 -2.75 -11.46
C ASP A 72 -13.10 -2.13 -10.06
N PHE A 73 -12.98 -0.81 -9.99
CA PHE A 73 -13.07 -0.03 -8.76
C PHE A 73 -14.50 0.04 -8.19
N SER A 74 -15.52 -0.29 -8.98
CA SER A 74 -16.92 -0.29 -8.52
C SER A 74 -17.21 -1.43 -7.53
N ARG A 75 -16.39 -2.49 -7.57
CA ARG A 75 -16.45 -3.65 -6.67
C ARG A 75 -15.33 -3.56 -5.63
N THR A 76 -15.49 -2.67 -4.67
CA THR A 76 -14.50 -2.34 -3.62
C THR A 76 -13.93 -3.57 -2.89
N ASP A 77 -14.77 -4.54 -2.53
CA ASP A 77 -14.30 -5.77 -1.87
C ASP A 77 -13.45 -6.65 -2.80
N GLN A 78 -13.86 -6.80 -4.05
CA GLN A 78 -13.13 -7.58 -5.05
C GLN A 78 -11.80 -6.92 -5.43
N PHE A 79 -11.77 -5.59 -5.48
CA PHE A 79 -10.57 -4.80 -5.71
C PHE A 79 -9.53 -5.03 -4.60
N SER A 80 -9.94 -4.91 -3.34
CA SER A 80 -9.09 -5.17 -2.17
C SER A 80 -8.57 -6.61 -2.11
N ILE A 81 -9.42 -7.61 -2.41
CA ILE A 81 -9.02 -9.02 -2.45
C ILE A 81 -7.95 -9.26 -3.53
N SER A 82 -8.12 -8.69 -4.73
CA SER A 82 -7.19 -8.87 -5.85
C SER A 82 -5.79 -8.35 -5.50
N ILE A 83 -5.72 -7.19 -4.84
CA ILE A 83 -4.45 -6.62 -4.37
C ILE A 83 -3.82 -7.49 -3.29
N ARG A 84 -4.59 -7.93 -2.29
CA ARG A 84 -4.08 -8.78 -1.22
C ARG A 84 -3.54 -10.12 -1.74
N LYS A 85 -4.20 -10.73 -2.73
CA LYS A 85 -3.68 -11.93 -3.40
C LYS A 85 -2.33 -11.67 -4.05
N CYS A 86 -2.21 -10.59 -4.83
CA CYS A 86 -0.95 -10.20 -5.48
C CYS A 86 0.19 -9.98 -4.47
N LEU A 87 -0.12 -9.37 -3.31
CA LEU A 87 0.87 -9.21 -2.23
C LEU A 87 1.34 -10.57 -1.69
N VAL A 88 0.43 -11.52 -1.47
CA VAL A 88 0.78 -12.85 -0.98
C VAL A 88 1.68 -13.59 -1.99
N GLU A 89 1.46 -13.46 -3.29
CA GLU A 89 2.35 -14.07 -4.31
C GLU A 89 3.81 -13.61 -4.17
N GLY A 90 4.05 -12.34 -3.81
CA GLY A 90 5.41 -11.81 -3.61
C GLY A 90 5.95 -11.96 -2.18
N TYR A 91 5.07 -11.95 -1.18
CA TYR A 91 5.40 -11.89 0.25
C TYR A 91 5.00 -13.17 1.01
N PHE A 92 4.78 -14.30 0.34
CA PHE A 92 4.32 -15.55 0.98
C PHE A 92 5.20 -16.05 2.14
N MET A 93 6.50 -15.69 2.16
CA MET A 93 7.42 -16.01 3.26
C MET A 93 7.36 -15.02 4.43
N GLN A 94 6.72 -13.87 4.25
CA GLN A 94 6.56 -12.81 5.25
C GLN A 94 5.14 -12.87 5.84
N VAL A 95 4.74 -14.07 6.27
CA VAL A 95 3.43 -14.36 6.86
C VAL A 95 3.61 -14.72 8.34
N ALA A 96 2.66 -14.33 9.17
CA ALA A 96 2.63 -14.69 10.58
C ALA A 96 1.23 -15.15 11.01
N PHE A 97 1.18 -16.16 11.88
CA PHE A 97 -0.07 -16.71 12.40
C PHE A 97 -0.30 -16.22 13.82
N LYS A 98 -1.52 -15.71 14.07
CA LYS A 98 -1.93 -15.33 15.42
C LYS A 98 -1.90 -16.56 16.32
N GLN A 99 -1.16 -16.47 17.42
CA GLN A 99 -1.16 -17.51 18.44
C GLN A 99 -2.46 -17.45 19.24
N GLY A 100 -3.03 -18.62 19.55
CA GLY A 100 -4.21 -18.70 20.41
C GLY A 100 -3.87 -18.24 21.83
N GLY A 101 -4.71 -17.41 22.44
CA GLY A 101 -4.51 -16.90 23.79
C GLY A 101 -5.13 -15.52 24.03
N LYS A 102 -4.95 -15.00 25.25
CA LYS A 102 -5.38 -13.64 25.64
C LYS A 102 -4.43 -12.55 25.11
N GLU A 103 -3.18 -12.90 24.84
CA GLU A 103 -2.16 -11.97 24.35
C GLU A 103 -2.17 -11.92 22.81
N THR A 104 -1.99 -10.72 22.26
CA THR A 104 -1.77 -10.53 20.82
C THR A 104 -0.32 -10.87 20.52
N LYS A 105 -0.08 -12.12 20.15
CA LYS A 105 1.22 -12.63 19.69
C LYS A 105 1.05 -13.33 18.35
N TYR A 106 2.04 -13.19 17.48
CA TYR A 106 2.07 -13.83 16.17
C TYR A 106 3.36 -14.65 16.02
N LEU A 107 3.28 -15.76 15.31
CA LEU A 107 4.41 -16.61 14.98
C LEU A 107 4.71 -16.50 13.50
N THR A 108 5.91 -16.07 13.13
CA THR A 108 6.30 -15.96 11.72
C THR A 108 6.47 -17.34 11.09
N LEU A 109 6.04 -17.51 9.84
CA LEU A 109 6.08 -18.79 9.13
C LEU A 109 7.52 -19.23 8.82
N LYS A 110 8.39 -18.28 8.42
CA LYS A 110 9.73 -18.58 7.94
C LYS A 110 10.68 -19.01 9.05
N ASP A 111 10.71 -18.24 10.14
CA ASP A 111 11.74 -18.34 11.18
C ASP A 111 11.17 -18.82 12.52
N ASN A 112 9.85 -19.09 12.60
CA ASN A 112 9.14 -19.41 13.84
C ASN A 112 9.42 -18.39 14.96
N GLN A 113 9.54 -17.12 14.57
CA GLN A 113 9.83 -16.04 15.50
C GLN A 113 8.52 -15.51 16.08
N LEU A 114 8.49 -15.38 17.41
CA LEU A 114 7.36 -14.76 18.11
C LEU A 114 7.49 -13.23 18.02
N VAL A 115 6.46 -12.58 17.50
CA VAL A 115 6.35 -11.12 17.37
C VAL A 115 5.04 -10.62 17.98
N ALA A 116 5.01 -9.35 18.40
CA ALA A 116 3.86 -8.70 19.03
C ALA A 116 3.02 -7.94 18.02
#